data_AF-A0A6B3NCC7-F1
#
_entry.id   AF-A0A6B3NCC7-F1
#
_cell.length_a   1.000
_cell.length_b   1.000
_cell.length_c   1.000
_cell.angle_alpha   90.00
_cell.angle_beta   90.00
_cell.angle_gamma   90.00
#
_symmetry.space_group_name_H-M   'P 1'
#
loop_
_entity.id
_entity.type
_entity.pdbx_description
1 polymer ?
#
loop_
_entity_poly.entity_id
_entity_poly.type
_entity_poly.pdbx_seq_one_letter_code
_entity_poly.pdbx_strand_id
1 'polypeptide(L)'
;MLLRLLKFLRWSIPVFVGLLAIWIVGGNFLAAQLEKEIEQEIDKFAQQFPETGYNNSALKLQALTAKSGMGMSGTPDEFTVDAYISSHPDFRVSVSTTEIQAFRKIMKQLEEYLEAQIATSNDQVDPPPEELQRYLASKADSLEAIRNHVLNNEVPQFPLHITPVLEGNNEFVWPNNFSIINLQRLLLLDILEKKRRGQTQAALEMLEVSWKINKSFLNKPTLIYQLVSLFFLKEQIGVIRKLDSVPPKWQQRLLEHNYRQSLLTTIEGEFIFQFRVIQNLNFYSFKNLEEFGFYRWFIFLGPIAKPYYRLVAVDNFQVAKQALSKKQKQNICSSDVAVIYDTSSWWNIMDFPILAFINQTSKTDYAMLELELTQKILQIKELAAKEGKWPESVPNLESSICPGEKWIYQVSPDNTMSISFSAQPEWLQERIENGGRPLTYSDSTIPD
;
A
#
# COMPACT_ATOMS: atom_id res chain seq x y z
N MET A 1 15.89 13.22 -64.75
CA MET A 1 15.75 12.97 -63.30
C MET A 1 14.42 12.30 -62.96
N LEU A 2 13.27 12.89 -63.36
CA LEU A 2 11.92 12.36 -63.13
C LEU A 2 11.71 10.89 -63.54
N LEU A 3 12.17 10.50 -64.73
CA LEU A 3 12.03 9.13 -65.25
C LEU A 3 12.82 8.08 -64.44
N ARG A 4 13.94 8.47 -63.82
CA ARG A 4 14.71 7.59 -62.91
C ARG A 4 14.00 7.47 -61.55
N LEU A 5 13.44 8.57 -61.05
CA LEU A 5 12.63 8.58 -59.82
C LEU A 5 11.39 7.69 -59.96
N LEU A 6 10.65 7.80 -61.07
CA LEU A 6 9.47 6.97 -61.32
C LEU A 6 9.81 5.48 -61.44
N LYS A 7 10.96 5.14 -62.06
CA LYS A 7 11.44 3.75 -62.10
C LYS A 7 11.83 3.24 -60.72
N PHE A 8 12.49 4.06 -59.90
CA PHE A 8 12.82 3.70 -58.52
C PHE A 8 11.55 3.46 -57.69
N LEU A 9 10.59 4.41 -57.74
CA LEU A 9 9.31 4.29 -57.04
C LEU A 9 8.50 3.07 -57.46
N ARG A 10 8.49 2.74 -58.76
CA ARG A 10 7.79 1.56 -59.29
C ARG A 10 8.26 0.26 -58.65
N TRP A 11 9.54 0.16 -58.29
CA TRP A 11 10.10 -1.03 -57.67
C TRP A 11 10.11 -0.97 -56.15
N SER A 12 10.32 0.21 -55.56
CA SER A 12 10.38 0.35 -54.11
C SER A 12 9.00 0.21 -53.45
N ILE A 13 7.93 0.76 -54.04
CA ILE A 13 6.59 0.72 -53.45
C ILE A 13 6.09 -0.72 -53.21
N PRO A 14 6.11 -1.65 -54.19
CA PRO A 14 5.68 -3.03 -53.96
C PRO A 14 6.51 -3.76 -52.88
N VAL A 15 7.81 -3.48 -52.82
CA VAL A 15 8.70 -4.06 -51.79
C VAL A 15 8.31 -3.55 -50.41
N PHE A 16 8.10 -2.23 -50.25
CA PHE A 16 7.64 -1.65 -48.98
C PHE A 16 6.27 -2.19 -48.58
N VAL A 17 5.32 -2.28 -49.50
CA VAL A 17 3.99 -2.86 -49.23
C VAL A 17 4.12 -4.33 -48.82
N GLY A 18 4.96 -5.11 -49.49
CA GLY A 18 5.24 -6.51 -49.12
C GLY A 18 5.84 -6.64 -47.72
N LEU A 19 6.84 -5.81 -47.39
CA LEU A 19 7.45 -5.79 -46.05
C LEU A 19 6.45 -5.36 -44.97
N LEU A 20 5.61 -4.37 -45.25
CA LEU A 20 4.54 -3.95 -44.33
C LEU A 20 3.51 -5.06 -44.14
N ALA A 21 3.12 -5.77 -45.19
CA ALA A 21 2.21 -6.90 -45.07
C ALA A 21 2.82 -8.04 -44.23
N ILE A 22 4.10 -8.37 -44.47
CA ILE A 22 4.84 -9.35 -43.65
C ILE A 22 4.91 -8.89 -42.19
N TRP A 23 5.19 -7.62 -41.93
CA TRP A 23 5.24 -7.08 -40.58
C TRP A 23 3.88 -7.13 -39.88
N ILE A 24 2.81 -6.70 -40.56
CA ILE A 24 1.46 -6.71 -39.99
C ILE A 24 1.04 -8.15 -39.66
N VAL A 25 1.21 -9.10 -40.58
CA VAL A 25 0.77 -10.48 -40.37
C VAL A 25 1.73 -11.22 -39.44
N GLY A 26 3.02 -11.25 -39.78
CA GLY A 26 4.05 -11.95 -39.03
C GLY A 26 4.31 -11.36 -37.66
N GLY A 27 4.31 -10.03 -37.52
CA GLY A 27 4.44 -9.35 -36.24
C GLY A 27 3.25 -9.61 -35.32
N ASN A 28 2.02 -9.59 -35.83
CA ASN A 28 0.84 -9.95 -35.02
C ASN A 28 0.86 -11.44 -34.60
N PHE A 29 1.32 -12.33 -35.48
CA PHE A 29 1.45 -13.75 -35.16
C PHE A 29 2.51 -13.98 -34.08
N LEU A 30 3.70 -13.37 -34.23
CA LEU A 30 4.77 -13.44 -33.23
C LEU A 30 4.32 -12.89 -31.88
N ALA A 31 3.68 -11.71 -31.88
CA ALA A 31 3.13 -11.13 -30.67
C ALA A 31 2.09 -12.06 -30.01
N ALA A 32 1.12 -12.59 -30.77
CA ALA A 32 0.11 -13.50 -30.23
C ALA A 32 0.70 -14.77 -29.62
N GLN A 33 1.78 -15.30 -30.21
CA GLN A 33 2.47 -16.47 -29.69
C GLN A 33 3.13 -16.17 -28.33
N LEU A 34 3.80 -15.02 -28.21
CA LEU A 34 4.46 -14.61 -26.96
C LEU A 34 3.46 -14.21 -25.87
N GLU A 35 2.36 -13.57 -26.25
CA GLU A 35 1.30 -13.19 -25.32
C GLU A 35 0.64 -14.40 -24.66
N LYS A 36 0.59 -15.57 -25.33
CA LYS A 36 -0.07 -16.77 -24.80
C LYS A 36 0.42 -17.20 -23.41
N GLU A 37 1.72 -17.06 -23.14
CA GLU A 37 2.28 -17.38 -21.81
C GLU A 37 1.84 -16.35 -20.76
N ILE A 38 1.81 -15.08 -21.14
CA ILE A 38 1.35 -13.97 -20.30
C ILE A 38 -0.15 -14.11 -19.99
N GLU A 39 -0.97 -14.46 -20.98
CA GLU A 39 -2.41 -14.69 -20.79
C GLU A 39 -2.69 -15.79 -19.76
N GLN A 40 -1.89 -16.86 -19.75
CA GLN A 40 -2.01 -17.91 -18.73
C GLN A 40 -1.66 -17.41 -17.32
N GLU A 41 -0.71 -16.49 -17.19
CA GLU A 41 -0.39 -15.84 -15.92
C GLU A 41 -1.52 -14.90 -15.48
N ILE A 42 -2.10 -14.12 -16.40
CA ILE A 42 -3.24 -13.25 -16.15
C ILE A 42 -4.45 -14.06 -15.68
N ASP A 43 -4.75 -15.19 -16.34
CA ASP A 43 -5.85 -16.08 -15.96
C ASP A 43 -5.66 -16.64 -14.54
N LYS A 44 -4.44 -17.07 -14.20
CA LYS A 44 -4.11 -17.54 -12.84
C LYS A 44 -4.27 -16.43 -11.81
N PHE A 45 -3.82 -15.22 -12.14
CA PHE A 45 -3.95 -14.06 -11.27
C PHE A 45 -5.44 -13.69 -11.04
N ALA A 46 -6.25 -13.68 -12.10
CA ALA A 46 -7.69 -13.44 -12.03
C ALA A 46 -8.40 -14.51 -11.17
N GLN A 47 -8.01 -15.78 -11.29
CA GLN A 47 -8.55 -16.86 -10.46
C GLN A 47 -8.17 -16.71 -8.98
N GLN A 48 -6.97 -16.22 -8.69
CA GLN A 48 -6.50 -15.97 -7.32
C GLN A 48 -7.27 -14.82 -6.65
N PHE A 49 -7.71 -13.84 -7.43
CA PHE A 49 -8.32 -12.61 -6.93
C PHE A 49 -9.69 -12.34 -7.55
N PRO A 50 -10.74 -13.08 -7.16
CA PRO A 50 -12.08 -12.82 -7.64
C PRO A 50 -12.57 -11.43 -7.21
N GLU A 51 -13.43 -10.83 -8.04
CA GLU A 51 -14.18 -9.63 -7.68
C GLU A 51 -14.91 -9.85 -6.35
N THR A 52 -14.87 -8.84 -5.48
CA THR A 52 -15.62 -8.88 -4.22
C THR A 52 -16.37 -7.58 -4.02
N GLY A 53 -17.58 -7.68 -3.47
CA GLY A 53 -18.37 -6.55 -3.04
C GLY A 53 -18.11 -6.16 -1.60
N TYR A 54 -18.83 -5.14 -1.14
CA TYR A 54 -18.91 -4.80 0.27
C TYR A 54 -19.62 -5.90 1.07
N ASN A 55 -19.19 -6.14 2.31
CA ASN A 55 -20.01 -6.84 3.29
C ASN A 55 -20.80 -5.87 4.18
N ASN A 56 -21.75 -6.39 4.96
CA ASN A 56 -22.60 -5.57 5.83
C ASN A 56 -21.79 -4.77 6.86
N SER A 57 -20.69 -5.36 7.35
CA SER A 57 -19.80 -4.69 8.31
C SER A 57 -19.13 -3.45 7.71
N ALA A 58 -18.61 -3.54 6.49
CA ALA A 58 -18.01 -2.40 5.79
C ALA A 58 -19.03 -1.31 5.46
N LEU A 59 -20.21 -1.68 4.96
CA LEU A 59 -21.24 -0.70 4.66
C LEU A 59 -21.68 0.06 5.92
N LYS A 60 -21.91 -0.64 7.03
CA LYS A 60 -22.26 -0.02 8.32
C LYS A 60 -21.14 0.87 8.87
N LEU A 61 -19.89 0.46 8.73
CA LEU A 61 -18.73 1.27 9.10
C LEU A 61 -18.66 2.58 8.30
N GLN A 62 -18.84 2.51 6.97
CA GLN A 62 -18.89 3.70 6.12
C GLN A 62 -20.04 4.63 6.53
N ALA A 63 -21.19 4.05 6.81
CA ALA A 63 -22.37 4.74 7.32
C ALA A 63 -22.12 5.50 8.64
N LEU A 64 -21.49 4.86 9.63
CA LEU A 64 -21.13 5.49 10.91
C LEU A 64 -20.08 6.59 10.75
N THR A 65 -19.13 6.38 9.84
CA THR A 65 -18.06 7.33 9.50
C THR A 65 -18.62 8.57 8.79
N ALA A 66 -19.51 8.37 7.80
CA ALA A 66 -20.17 9.46 7.09
C ALA A 66 -21.10 10.26 8.01
N LYS A 67 -21.89 9.58 8.87
CA LYS A 67 -22.79 10.25 9.83
C LYS A 67 -22.05 11.17 10.79
N SER A 68 -20.84 10.79 11.18
CA SER A 68 -20.01 11.58 12.11
C SER A 68 -19.18 12.66 11.41
N GLY A 69 -19.18 12.70 10.07
CA GLY A 69 -18.32 13.55 9.24
C GLY A 69 -16.84 13.25 9.42
N MET A 70 -16.49 12.11 10.02
CA MET A 70 -15.11 11.71 10.22
C MET A 70 -14.51 11.26 8.88
N GLY A 71 -13.35 11.79 8.56
CA GLY A 71 -12.51 11.31 7.47
C GLY A 71 -12.89 11.70 6.04
N MET A 72 -14.05 12.25 5.75
CA MET A 72 -14.47 12.53 4.37
C MET A 72 -13.52 13.51 3.64
N SER A 73 -13.06 13.15 2.42
CA SER A 73 -12.23 14.05 1.61
C SER A 73 -13.05 15.16 0.94
N GLY A 74 -14.38 15.09 1.03
CA GLY A 74 -15.36 16.12 0.66
C GLY A 74 -15.64 16.24 -0.85
N THR A 75 -15.30 15.20 -1.60
CA THR A 75 -15.97 14.87 -2.86
C THR A 75 -17.09 13.86 -2.56
N PRO A 76 -18.37 14.17 -2.81
CA PRO A 76 -19.50 13.28 -2.52
C PRO A 76 -19.40 11.88 -3.17
N ASP A 77 -18.70 11.78 -4.29
CA ASP A 77 -18.55 10.55 -5.07
C ASP A 77 -17.68 9.48 -4.39
N GLU A 78 -17.04 9.79 -3.26
CA GLU A 78 -16.11 8.90 -2.54
C GLU A 78 -16.83 7.73 -1.85
N PHE A 79 -18.14 7.81 -1.62
CA PHE A 79 -18.89 6.77 -0.95
C PHE A 79 -20.10 6.31 -1.76
N THR A 80 -20.20 4.99 -1.92
CA THR A 80 -21.45 4.31 -2.28
C THR A 80 -22.43 4.28 -1.11
N VAL A 81 -22.62 5.41 -0.41
CA VAL A 81 -23.65 5.53 0.64
C VAL A 81 -25.00 5.12 0.07
N ASP A 82 -25.22 5.41 -1.21
CA ASP A 82 -26.41 5.02 -1.97
C ASP A 82 -26.65 3.51 -1.96
N ALA A 83 -25.61 2.67 -2.04
CA ALA A 83 -25.77 1.21 -1.99
C ALA A 83 -26.20 0.73 -0.60
N TYR A 84 -25.69 1.33 0.46
CA TYR A 84 -26.12 1.02 1.83
C TYR A 84 -27.53 1.56 2.13
N ILE A 85 -27.82 2.80 1.77
CA ILE A 85 -29.14 3.42 1.93
C ILE A 85 -30.19 2.61 1.17
N SER A 86 -29.88 2.15 -0.05
CA SER A 86 -30.80 1.35 -0.86
C SER A 86 -31.12 0.01 -0.21
N SER A 87 -30.18 -0.59 0.53
CA SER A 87 -30.40 -1.86 1.24
C SER A 87 -30.93 -1.69 2.67
N HIS A 88 -30.86 -0.48 3.24
CA HIS A 88 -31.24 -0.16 4.62
C HIS A 88 -32.02 1.16 4.68
N PRO A 89 -33.30 1.17 4.27
CA PRO A 89 -34.09 2.41 4.14
C PRO A 89 -34.30 3.15 5.46
N ASP A 90 -34.21 2.45 6.59
CA ASP A 90 -34.29 3.03 7.94
C ASP A 90 -33.01 3.83 8.30
N PHE A 91 -31.95 3.68 7.51
CA PHE A 91 -30.69 4.35 7.74
C PHE A 91 -30.57 5.61 6.89
N ARG A 92 -30.73 6.77 7.53
CA ARG A 92 -30.52 8.08 6.89
C ARG A 92 -29.11 8.59 7.18
N VAL A 93 -28.31 8.75 6.13
CA VAL A 93 -27.04 9.49 6.19
C VAL A 93 -27.29 10.89 5.65
N SER A 94 -27.23 11.89 6.53
CA SER A 94 -27.03 13.27 6.11
C SER A 94 -25.55 13.59 6.27
N VAL A 95 -24.83 13.71 5.17
CA VAL A 95 -23.45 14.19 5.18
C VAL A 95 -23.47 15.67 5.61
N SER A 96 -22.89 15.97 6.78
CA SER A 96 -22.83 17.32 7.31
C SER A 96 -21.58 18.05 6.81
N THR A 97 -21.75 19.06 5.95
CA THR A 97 -20.65 19.90 5.48
C THR A 97 -19.90 20.57 6.63
N THR A 98 -20.60 20.94 7.70
CA THR A 98 -20.00 21.52 8.91
C THR A 98 -19.05 20.54 9.59
N GLU A 99 -19.40 19.25 9.65
CA GLU A 99 -18.57 18.23 10.28
C GLU A 99 -17.33 17.90 9.43
N ILE A 100 -17.48 17.85 8.10
CA ILE A 100 -16.35 17.71 7.17
C ILE A 100 -15.38 18.88 7.35
N GLN A 101 -15.90 20.11 7.43
CA GLN A 101 -15.07 21.29 7.64
C GLN A 101 -14.38 21.28 9.01
N ALA A 102 -15.06 20.81 10.06
CA ALA A 102 -14.47 20.66 11.39
C ALA A 102 -13.30 19.67 11.36
N PHE A 103 -13.45 18.52 10.68
CA PHE A 103 -12.37 17.54 10.54
C PHE A 103 -11.20 18.09 9.71
N ARG A 104 -11.48 18.77 8.58
CA ARG A 104 -10.43 19.38 7.74
C ARG A 104 -9.55 20.38 8.50
N LYS A 105 -10.12 21.13 9.45
CA LYS A 105 -9.38 22.10 10.27
C LYS A 105 -8.31 21.42 11.14
N ILE A 106 -8.59 20.23 11.66
CA ILE A 106 -7.69 19.51 12.56
C ILE A 106 -6.70 18.57 11.86
N MET A 107 -6.94 18.24 10.58
CA MET A 107 -6.26 17.14 9.88
C MET A 107 -4.72 17.27 9.89
N LYS A 108 -4.20 18.47 9.60
CA LYS A 108 -2.76 18.71 9.61
C LYS A 108 -2.15 18.53 11.01
N GLN A 109 -2.81 19.10 12.03
CA GLN A 109 -2.34 18.99 13.41
C GLN A 109 -2.44 17.55 13.94
N LEU A 110 -3.45 16.79 13.50
CA LEU A 110 -3.59 15.36 13.80
C LEU A 110 -2.41 14.57 13.24
N GLU A 111 -2.05 14.80 11.99
CA GLU A 111 -0.91 14.14 11.32
C GLU A 111 0.41 14.48 12.02
N GLU A 112 0.70 15.77 12.23
CA GLU A 112 1.93 16.22 12.90
C GLU A 112 2.05 15.65 14.32
N TYR A 113 0.94 15.64 15.08
CA TYR A 113 0.93 15.06 16.42
C TYR A 113 1.21 13.55 16.39
N LEU A 114 0.51 12.79 15.53
CA LEU A 114 0.72 11.35 15.45
C LEU A 114 2.14 11.01 15.02
N GLU A 115 2.69 11.70 14.01
CA GLU A 115 4.07 11.51 13.55
C GLU A 115 5.09 11.80 14.66
N ALA A 116 4.90 12.90 15.40
CA ALA A 116 5.76 13.24 16.53
C ALA A 116 5.70 12.16 17.63
N GLN A 117 4.49 11.70 17.98
CA GLN A 117 4.33 10.66 19.00
C GLN A 117 4.99 9.35 18.57
N ILE A 118 4.67 8.83 17.38
CA ILE A 118 5.21 7.54 16.94
C ILE A 118 6.71 7.57 16.62
N ALA A 119 7.30 8.76 16.45
CA ALA A 119 8.74 8.93 16.25
C ALA A 119 9.55 8.76 17.53
N THR A 120 8.95 8.96 18.72
CA THR A 120 9.68 8.75 19.97
C THR A 120 9.85 7.26 20.26
N SER A 121 11.05 6.89 20.68
CA SER A 121 11.47 5.51 20.94
C SER A 121 11.12 5.03 22.36
N ASN A 122 10.08 5.56 22.99
CA ASN A 122 9.66 5.26 24.37
C ASN A 122 8.13 5.27 24.54
N ASP A 123 7.67 4.93 25.74
CA ASP A 123 6.25 4.79 26.09
C ASP A 123 5.56 6.10 26.44
N GLN A 124 6.31 7.19 26.56
CA GLN A 124 5.75 8.48 26.90
C GLN A 124 4.79 8.95 25.79
N VAL A 125 3.62 9.44 26.21
CA VAL A 125 2.58 9.99 25.34
C VAL A 125 2.31 11.42 25.78
N ASP A 126 2.71 12.39 24.96
CA ASP A 126 2.44 13.80 25.24
C ASP A 126 0.94 14.09 25.10
N PRO A 127 0.38 15.04 25.88
CA PRO A 127 -1.00 15.44 25.70
C PRO A 127 -1.23 15.99 24.28
N PRO A 128 -2.30 15.57 23.57
CA PRO A 128 -2.60 16.14 22.26
C PRO A 128 -2.94 17.62 22.36
N PRO A 129 -2.74 18.42 21.30
CA PRO A 129 -3.18 19.82 21.27
C PRO A 129 -4.67 19.97 21.67
N GLU A 130 -5.02 21.10 22.30
CA GLU A 130 -6.36 21.31 22.86
C GLU A 130 -7.48 21.17 21.80
N GLU A 131 -7.21 21.59 20.56
CA GLU A 131 -8.18 21.45 19.46
C GLU A 131 -8.44 19.98 19.12
N LEU A 132 -7.40 19.13 19.08
CA LEU A 132 -7.55 17.69 18.91
C LEU A 132 -8.32 17.06 20.08
N GLN A 133 -8.03 17.48 21.32
CA GLN A 133 -8.76 17.00 22.51
C GLN A 133 -10.25 17.35 22.43
N ARG A 134 -10.58 18.60 22.09
CA ARG A 134 -11.97 19.07 21.93
C ARG A 134 -12.68 18.32 20.80
N TYR A 135 -12.00 18.12 19.67
CA TYR A 135 -12.55 17.36 18.55
C TYR A 135 -12.81 15.90 18.97
N LEU A 136 -11.84 15.23 19.59
CA LEU A 136 -11.97 13.85 20.04
C LEU A 136 -13.13 13.70 21.04
N ALA A 137 -13.24 14.61 22.00
CA ALA A 137 -14.35 14.63 22.95
C ALA A 137 -15.71 14.79 22.24
N SER A 138 -15.79 15.64 21.22
CA SER A 138 -17.02 15.81 20.42
C SER A 138 -17.40 14.58 19.59
N LYS A 139 -16.47 13.64 19.38
CA LYS A 139 -16.66 12.40 18.61
C LYS A 139 -16.74 11.13 19.46
N ALA A 140 -16.72 11.25 20.78
CA ALA A 140 -16.71 10.10 21.69
C ALA A 140 -17.82 9.08 21.38
N ASP A 141 -19.08 9.51 21.26
CA ASP A 141 -20.22 8.63 20.97
C ASP A 141 -20.11 7.95 19.59
N SER A 142 -19.54 8.66 18.61
CA SER A 142 -19.37 8.12 17.25
C SER A 142 -18.25 7.07 17.20
N LEU A 143 -17.13 7.34 17.87
CA LEU A 143 -16.04 6.38 18.01
C LEU A 143 -16.48 5.15 18.80
N GLU A 144 -17.31 5.35 19.82
CA GLU A 144 -17.92 4.25 20.58
C GLU A 144 -18.83 3.38 19.72
N ALA A 145 -19.67 4.00 18.89
CA ALA A 145 -20.52 3.27 17.95
C ALA A 145 -19.70 2.47 16.92
N ILE A 146 -18.61 3.05 16.40
CA ILE A 146 -17.68 2.36 15.49
C ILE A 146 -17.02 1.17 16.20
N ARG A 147 -16.53 1.39 17.43
CA ARG A 147 -15.89 0.35 18.24
C ARG A 147 -16.83 -0.83 18.46
N ASN A 148 -18.03 -0.56 18.95
CA ASN A 148 -19.02 -1.59 19.21
C ASN A 148 -19.42 -2.34 17.94
N HIS A 149 -19.54 -1.65 16.81
CA HIS A 149 -19.84 -2.29 15.53
C HIS A 149 -18.70 -3.21 15.07
N VAL A 150 -17.46 -2.70 14.98
CA VAL A 150 -16.34 -3.46 14.41
C VAL A 150 -15.90 -4.62 15.31
N LEU A 151 -15.98 -4.48 16.63
CA LEU A 151 -15.63 -5.57 17.55
C LEU A 151 -16.62 -6.73 17.47
N ASN A 152 -17.91 -6.46 17.37
CA ASN A 152 -18.97 -7.47 17.44
C ASN A 152 -19.41 -8.04 16.09
N ASN A 153 -18.84 -7.58 14.99
CA ASN A 153 -19.17 -8.06 13.64
C ASN A 153 -17.94 -8.63 12.93
N GLU A 154 -18.20 -9.21 11.75
CA GLU A 154 -17.15 -9.64 10.81
C GLU A 154 -16.19 -8.50 10.45
N VAL A 155 -15.00 -8.86 9.99
CA VAL A 155 -14.02 -7.91 9.47
C VAL A 155 -14.66 -7.11 8.32
N PRO A 156 -14.64 -5.77 8.34
CA PRO A 156 -15.12 -4.98 7.22
C PRO A 156 -14.45 -5.42 5.91
N GLN A 157 -15.22 -5.77 4.90
CA GLN A 157 -14.72 -6.11 3.56
C GLN A 157 -15.09 -4.98 2.59
N PHE A 158 -14.09 -4.23 2.12
CA PHE A 158 -14.25 -3.27 1.03
C PHE A 158 -14.17 -4.00 -0.32
N PRO A 159 -14.78 -3.46 -1.40
CA PRO A 159 -14.79 -4.12 -2.69
C PRO A 159 -13.40 -4.27 -3.27
N LEU A 160 -13.19 -5.33 -4.04
CA LEU A 160 -12.02 -5.52 -4.88
C LEU A 160 -12.48 -5.48 -6.33
N HIS A 161 -12.06 -4.44 -7.04
CA HIS A 161 -12.24 -4.30 -8.48
C HIS A 161 -10.96 -4.71 -9.21
N ILE A 162 -10.92 -5.96 -9.67
CA ILE A 162 -9.77 -6.52 -10.39
C ILE A 162 -9.92 -6.36 -11.90
N THR A 163 -11.16 -6.31 -12.40
CA THR A 163 -11.48 -6.20 -13.83
C THR A 163 -10.75 -5.03 -14.51
N PRO A 164 -10.69 -3.81 -13.92
CA PRO A 164 -9.91 -2.72 -14.52
C PRO A 164 -8.42 -3.01 -14.67
N VAL A 165 -7.82 -3.78 -13.75
CA VAL A 165 -6.43 -4.26 -13.84
C VAL A 165 -6.30 -5.23 -15.02
N LEU A 166 -7.20 -6.22 -15.09
CA LEU A 166 -7.16 -7.30 -16.09
C LEU A 166 -7.46 -6.82 -17.51
N GLU A 167 -8.21 -5.71 -17.65
CA GLU A 167 -8.56 -5.11 -18.95
C GLU A 167 -7.61 -3.98 -19.34
N GLY A 168 -6.80 -3.46 -18.42
CA GLY A 168 -5.99 -2.26 -18.64
C GLY A 168 -6.83 -1.00 -18.80
N ASN A 169 -7.94 -0.91 -18.07
CA ASN A 169 -8.86 0.23 -18.16
C ASN A 169 -8.28 1.45 -17.41
N ASN A 170 -7.63 2.34 -18.15
CA ASN A 170 -7.05 3.58 -17.62
C ASN A 170 -8.08 4.69 -17.34
N GLU A 171 -9.33 4.52 -17.78
CA GLU A 171 -10.44 5.44 -17.48
C GLU A 171 -11.11 5.09 -16.13
N PHE A 172 -10.79 3.93 -15.55
CA PHE A 172 -11.33 3.53 -14.27
C PHE A 172 -10.86 4.45 -13.14
N VAL A 173 -11.82 5.03 -12.42
CA VAL A 173 -11.55 5.85 -11.25
C VAL A 173 -11.31 4.95 -10.05
N TRP A 174 -10.06 4.83 -9.63
CA TRP A 174 -9.69 4.05 -8.45
C TRP A 174 -10.38 4.58 -7.19
N PRO A 175 -10.91 3.70 -6.31
CA PRO A 175 -11.47 4.13 -5.04
C PRO A 175 -10.47 4.93 -4.23
N ASN A 176 -10.87 6.12 -3.83
CA ASN A 176 -10.11 6.95 -2.92
C ASN A 176 -10.27 6.40 -1.49
N ASN A 177 -9.14 6.16 -0.81
CA ASN A 177 -9.10 5.59 0.54
C ASN A 177 -8.85 6.63 1.64
N PHE A 178 -8.83 7.94 1.32
CA PHE A 178 -8.55 9.01 2.28
C PHE A 178 -9.50 8.97 3.47
N SER A 179 -10.77 8.65 3.25
CA SER A 179 -11.72 8.54 4.35
C SER A 179 -11.38 7.46 5.38
N ILE A 180 -10.89 6.32 4.93
CA ILE A 180 -10.41 5.27 5.83
C ILE A 180 -9.09 5.67 6.49
N ILE A 181 -8.20 6.35 5.76
CA ILE A 181 -6.94 6.85 6.33
C ILE A 181 -7.18 7.80 7.48
N ASN A 182 -8.07 8.75 7.27
CA ASN A 182 -8.41 9.74 8.27
C ASN A 182 -9.13 9.14 9.48
N LEU A 183 -10.01 8.15 9.25
CA LEU A 183 -10.60 7.39 10.34
C LEU A 183 -9.52 6.68 11.16
N GLN A 184 -8.58 5.99 10.51
CA GLN A 184 -7.50 5.30 11.20
C GLN A 184 -6.69 6.24 12.09
N ARG A 185 -6.28 7.40 11.58
CA ARG A 185 -5.59 8.42 12.37
C ARG A 185 -6.38 8.87 13.60
N LEU A 186 -7.69 9.07 13.48
CA LEU A 186 -8.54 9.40 14.62
C LEU A 186 -8.62 8.26 15.66
N LEU A 187 -8.71 7.00 15.21
CA LEU A 187 -8.69 5.85 16.12
C LEU A 187 -7.34 5.76 16.86
N LEU A 188 -6.23 6.01 16.17
CA LEU A 188 -4.90 6.03 16.77
C LEU A 188 -4.72 7.16 17.79
N LEU A 189 -5.22 8.36 17.50
CA LEU A 189 -5.29 9.45 18.48
C LEU A 189 -6.10 9.05 19.73
N ASP A 190 -7.26 8.41 19.53
CA ASP A 190 -8.11 7.95 20.63
C ASP A 190 -7.40 6.89 21.51
N ILE A 191 -6.65 5.97 20.91
CA ILE A 191 -5.85 4.97 21.62
C ILE A 191 -4.80 5.64 22.51
N LEU A 192 -4.04 6.60 21.96
CA LEU A 192 -3.01 7.33 22.70
C LEU A 192 -3.60 8.14 23.86
N GLU A 193 -4.72 8.83 23.64
CA GLU A 193 -5.39 9.59 24.70
C GLU A 193 -5.96 8.68 25.79
N LYS A 194 -6.52 7.51 25.42
CA LYS A 194 -6.98 6.50 26.39
C LYS A 194 -5.83 5.94 27.22
N LYS A 195 -4.68 5.62 26.58
CA LYS A 195 -3.46 5.21 27.28
C LYS A 195 -3.00 6.27 28.27
N ARG A 196 -2.94 7.54 27.86
CA ARG A 196 -2.55 8.66 28.73
C ARG A 196 -3.46 8.83 29.94
N ARG A 197 -4.75 8.51 29.79
CA ARG A 197 -5.76 8.54 30.87
C ARG A 197 -5.80 7.26 31.73
N GLY A 198 -4.91 6.28 31.50
CA GLY A 198 -4.92 5.00 32.20
C GLY A 198 -6.09 4.07 31.81
N GLN A 199 -6.75 4.33 30.69
CA GLN A 199 -7.88 3.53 30.19
C GLN A 199 -7.38 2.36 29.30
N THR A 200 -6.48 1.53 29.84
CA THR A 200 -5.74 0.49 29.08
C THR A 200 -6.65 -0.44 28.29
N GLN A 201 -7.71 -0.97 28.92
CA GLN A 201 -8.63 -1.88 28.23
C GLN A 201 -9.34 -1.22 27.03
N ALA A 202 -9.78 0.03 27.19
CA ALA A 202 -10.45 0.76 26.12
C ALA A 202 -9.48 1.09 24.97
N ALA A 203 -8.20 1.37 25.28
CA ALA A 203 -7.15 1.58 24.29
C ALA A 203 -6.89 0.29 23.49
N LEU A 204 -6.80 -0.86 24.16
CA LEU A 204 -6.60 -2.17 23.51
C LEU A 204 -7.79 -2.58 22.63
N GLU A 205 -9.02 -2.30 23.07
CA GLU A 205 -10.23 -2.50 22.26
C GLU A 205 -10.22 -1.65 21.00
N MET A 206 -9.83 -0.38 21.11
CA MET A 206 -9.74 0.51 19.95
C MET A 206 -8.58 0.13 19.01
N LEU A 207 -7.48 -0.41 19.55
CA LEU A 207 -6.42 -1.01 18.74
C LEU A 207 -6.94 -2.19 17.91
N GLU A 208 -7.75 -3.07 18.50
CA GLU A 208 -8.36 -4.20 17.78
C GLU A 208 -9.30 -3.71 16.67
N VAL A 209 -10.05 -2.62 16.89
CA VAL A 209 -10.88 -1.96 15.86
C VAL A 209 -10.02 -1.49 14.69
N SER A 210 -8.98 -0.70 14.98
CA SER A 210 -8.04 -0.18 13.97
C SER A 210 -7.42 -1.31 13.16
N TRP A 211 -6.99 -2.39 13.82
CA TRP A 211 -6.40 -3.56 13.18
C TRP A 211 -7.38 -4.35 12.31
N LYS A 212 -8.61 -4.60 12.79
CA LYS A 212 -9.66 -5.24 11.99
C LYS A 212 -9.94 -4.45 10.71
N ILE A 213 -10.00 -3.11 10.78
CA ILE A 213 -10.18 -2.28 9.58
C ILE A 213 -8.97 -2.41 8.64
N ASN A 214 -7.73 -2.38 9.14
CA ASN A 214 -6.54 -2.56 8.31
C ASN A 214 -6.50 -3.94 7.62
N LYS A 215 -6.95 -4.99 8.31
CA LYS A 215 -7.00 -6.38 7.80
C LYS A 215 -7.74 -6.51 6.46
N SER A 216 -8.70 -5.62 6.21
CA SER A 216 -9.48 -5.59 4.96
C SER A 216 -8.67 -5.27 3.70
N PHE A 217 -7.47 -4.69 3.86
CA PHE A 217 -6.59 -4.27 2.76
C PHE A 217 -5.45 -5.24 2.47
N LEU A 218 -5.08 -6.10 3.44
CA LEU A 218 -3.85 -6.91 3.42
C LEU A 218 -3.69 -7.81 2.19
N ASN A 219 -4.79 -8.38 1.69
CA ASN A 219 -4.75 -9.36 0.60
C ASN A 219 -5.27 -8.80 -0.73
N LYS A 220 -5.38 -7.47 -0.86
CA LYS A 220 -5.87 -6.87 -2.11
C LYS A 220 -4.73 -6.79 -3.15
N PRO A 221 -4.95 -7.23 -4.39
CA PRO A 221 -3.93 -7.34 -5.45
C PRO A 221 -3.55 -6.02 -6.15
N THR A 222 -3.96 -4.85 -5.64
CA THR A 222 -3.64 -3.56 -6.27
C THR A 222 -2.65 -2.78 -5.40
N LEU A 223 -1.70 -2.08 -6.01
CA LEU A 223 -0.66 -1.37 -5.27
C LEU A 223 -1.21 -0.33 -4.31
N ILE A 224 -2.25 0.42 -4.70
CA ILE A 224 -2.84 1.47 -3.88
C ILE A 224 -3.34 0.94 -2.52
N TYR A 225 -4.04 -0.19 -2.50
CA TYR A 225 -4.52 -0.79 -1.25
C TYR A 225 -3.38 -1.29 -0.35
N GLN A 226 -2.29 -1.82 -0.93
CA GLN A 226 -1.12 -2.21 -0.13
C GLN A 226 -0.39 -1.02 0.46
N LEU A 227 -0.23 0.07 -0.30
CA LEU A 227 0.38 1.30 0.21
C LEU A 227 -0.45 1.89 1.37
N VAL A 228 -1.78 1.87 1.24
CA VAL A 228 -2.70 2.27 2.32
C VAL A 228 -2.57 1.37 3.55
N SER A 229 -2.51 0.05 3.34
CA SER A 229 -2.28 -0.94 4.41
C SER A 229 -0.96 -0.70 5.16
N LEU A 230 0.13 -0.47 4.43
CA LEU A 230 1.45 -0.18 4.98
C LEU A 230 1.49 1.14 5.72
N PHE A 231 0.76 2.13 5.23
CA PHE A 231 0.58 3.40 5.91
C PHE A 231 -0.07 3.19 7.30
N PHE A 232 -1.18 2.44 7.38
CA PHE A 232 -1.82 2.10 8.66
C PHE A 232 -0.91 1.31 9.57
N LEU A 233 -0.23 0.31 9.01
CA LEU A 233 0.68 -0.53 9.76
C LEU A 233 1.79 0.29 10.43
N LYS A 234 2.39 1.25 9.70
CA LYS A 234 3.45 2.12 10.21
C LYS A 234 2.98 2.90 11.44
N GLU A 235 1.78 3.50 11.39
CA GLU A 235 1.24 4.25 12.52
C GLU A 235 0.81 3.32 13.67
N GLN A 236 0.14 2.20 13.37
CA GLN A 236 -0.28 1.18 14.33
C GLN A 236 0.90 0.62 15.13
N ILE A 237 2.00 0.27 14.47
CA ILE A 237 3.23 -0.21 15.12
C ILE A 237 3.74 0.80 16.15
N GLY A 238 3.80 2.08 15.77
CA GLY A 238 4.27 3.14 16.67
C GLY A 238 3.38 3.28 17.90
N VAL A 239 2.06 3.21 17.72
CA VAL A 239 1.09 3.25 18.82
C VAL A 239 1.18 2.00 19.70
N ILE A 240 1.29 0.80 19.12
CA ILE A 240 1.41 -0.46 19.87
C ILE A 240 2.61 -0.43 20.82
N ARG A 241 3.75 0.12 20.38
CA ARG A 241 4.95 0.25 21.21
C ARG A 241 4.71 1.07 22.48
N LYS A 242 3.77 2.02 22.45
CA LYS A 242 3.44 2.90 23.58
C LYS A 242 2.40 2.33 24.55
N LEU A 243 1.80 1.19 24.22
CA LEU A 243 0.82 0.55 25.08
C LEU A 243 1.51 -0.37 26.08
N ASP A 244 0.96 -0.38 27.30
CA ASP A 244 1.32 -1.34 28.33
C ASP A 244 0.38 -2.55 28.24
N SER A 245 0.85 -3.67 28.78
CA SER A 245 0.03 -4.88 28.97
C SER A 245 -0.68 -5.35 27.68
N VAL A 246 -0.06 -5.15 26.51
CA VAL A 246 -0.60 -5.63 25.23
C VAL A 246 -0.68 -7.16 25.27
N PRO A 247 -1.85 -7.78 24.98
CA PRO A 247 -2.02 -9.22 25.13
C PRO A 247 -1.00 -10.03 24.30
N PRO A 248 -0.41 -11.12 24.84
CA PRO A 248 0.65 -11.88 24.16
C PRO A 248 0.30 -12.37 22.74
N LYS A 249 -0.99 -12.60 22.43
CA LYS A 249 -1.47 -12.94 21.08
C LYS A 249 -0.99 -11.94 20.00
N TRP A 250 -0.72 -10.69 20.37
CA TRP A 250 -0.22 -9.67 19.45
C TRP A 250 1.20 -9.94 18.98
N GLN A 251 2.04 -10.57 19.79
CA GLN A 251 3.41 -10.93 19.40
C GLN A 251 3.41 -11.85 18.18
N GLN A 252 2.52 -12.84 18.15
CA GLN A 252 2.33 -13.69 16.97
C GLN A 252 1.71 -12.91 15.82
N ARG A 253 0.63 -12.17 16.10
CA ARG A 253 -0.16 -11.44 15.10
C ARG A 253 0.65 -10.44 14.28
N LEU A 254 1.62 -9.75 14.89
CA LEU A 254 2.48 -8.79 14.20
C LEU A 254 3.26 -9.43 13.04
N LEU A 255 3.59 -10.73 13.14
CA LEU A 255 4.37 -11.45 12.11
C LEU A 255 3.53 -12.45 11.30
N GLU A 256 2.21 -12.54 11.54
CA GLU A 256 1.33 -13.47 10.82
C GLU A 256 1.24 -13.15 9.32
N HIS A 257 1.35 -11.88 8.94
CA HIS A 257 1.21 -11.45 7.55
C HIS A 257 2.55 -11.09 6.93
N ASN A 258 2.85 -11.69 5.77
CA ASN A 258 4.03 -11.35 4.99
C ASN A 258 3.72 -10.18 4.03
N TYR A 259 3.90 -8.96 4.53
CA TYR A 259 3.64 -7.74 3.76
C TYR A 259 4.50 -7.63 2.50
N ARG A 260 5.73 -8.15 2.52
CA ARG A 260 6.61 -8.20 1.35
C ARG A 260 5.98 -9.04 0.24
N GLN A 261 5.50 -10.24 0.58
CA GLN A 261 4.87 -11.11 -0.42
C GLN A 261 3.60 -10.48 -1.00
N SER A 262 2.76 -9.87 -0.16
CA SER A 262 1.55 -9.18 -0.64
C SER A 262 1.89 -8.05 -1.60
N LEU A 263 2.87 -7.20 -1.28
CA LEU A 263 3.28 -6.12 -2.17
C LEU A 263 3.86 -6.64 -3.49
N LEU A 264 4.70 -7.69 -3.45
CA LEU A 264 5.23 -8.31 -4.66
C LEU A 264 4.12 -8.82 -5.58
N THR A 265 3.08 -9.44 -5.01
CA THR A 265 1.90 -9.86 -5.76
C THR A 265 1.13 -8.68 -6.34
N THR A 266 1.08 -7.52 -5.65
CA THR A 266 0.44 -6.33 -6.24
C THR A 266 1.24 -5.67 -7.33
N ILE A 267 2.57 -5.72 -7.25
CA ILE A 267 3.46 -5.25 -8.33
C ILE A 267 3.26 -6.10 -9.59
N GLU A 268 3.04 -7.40 -9.45
CA GLU A 268 2.63 -8.27 -10.56
C GLU A 268 1.29 -7.83 -11.16
N GLY A 269 0.31 -7.45 -10.34
CA GLY A 269 -0.94 -6.84 -10.79
C GLY A 269 -0.72 -5.55 -11.60
N GLU A 270 0.17 -4.66 -11.14
CA GLU A 270 0.54 -3.44 -11.89
C GLU A 270 1.18 -3.78 -13.24
N PHE A 271 2.00 -4.83 -13.32
CA PHE A 271 2.59 -5.26 -14.59
C PHE A 271 1.53 -5.80 -15.55
N ILE A 272 0.53 -6.55 -15.05
CA ILE A 272 -0.62 -6.99 -15.86
C ILE A 272 -1.40 -5.78 -16.38
N PHE A 273 -1.68 -4.80 -15.53
CA PHE A 273 -2.37 -3.57 -15.93
C PHE A 273 -1.59 -2.82 -17.02
N GLN A 274 -0.29 -2.59 -16.84
CA GLN A 274 0.55 -1.92 -17.83
C GLN A 274 0.63 -2.71 -19.15
N PHE A 275 0.80 -4.03 -19.08
CA PHE A 275 0.78 -4.91 -20.25
C PHE A 275 -0.52 -4.71 -21.05
N ARG A 276 -1.67 -4.74 -20.38
CA ARG A 276 -2.98 -4.55 -21.00
C ARG A 276 -3.17 -3.16 -21.58
N VAL A 277 -2.77 -2.11 -20.87
CA VAL A 277 -2.82 -0.73 -21.35
C VAL A 277 -2.04 -0.59 -22.67
N ILE A 278 -0.84 -1.17 -22.76
CA ILE A 278 0.01 -1.08 -23.96
C ILE A 278 -0.53 -1.99 -25.06
N GLN A 279 -0.93 -3.23 -24.74
CA GLN A 279 -1.46 -4.20 -25.69
C GLN A 279 -2.76 -3.70 -26.34
N ASN A 280 -3.62 -3.06 -25.56
CA ASN A 280 -4.91 -2.50 -25.98
C ASN A 280 -4.81 -1.04 -26.41
N LEU A 281 -3.60 -0.48 -26.50
CA LEU A 281 -3.39 0.93 -26.83
C LEU A 281 -4.05 1.25 -28.17
N ASN A 282 -5.19 1.91 -28.07
CA ASN A 282 -6.01 2.25 -29.21
C ASN A 282 -5.75 3.69 -29.59
N PHE A 283 -5.26 3.94 -30.79
CA PHE A 283 -4.99 5.30 -31.26
C PHE A 283 -6.22 6.23 -31.23
N TYR A 284 -7.42 5.68 -31.18
CA TYR A 284 -8.66 6.44 -30.99
C TYR A 284 -8.77 7.11 -29.60
N SER A 285 -8.09 6.62 -28.55
CA SER A 285 -8.11 7.25 -27.22
C SER A 285 -7.26 8.52 -27.14
N PHE A 286 -6.36 8.77 -28.08
CA PHE A 286 -5.62 10.02 -28.21
C PHE A 286 -6.40 11.14 -28.91
N LYS A 287 -7.74 11.15 -28.81
CA LYS A 287 -8.58 12.22 -29.36
C LYS A 287 -8.15 13.61 -28.89
N ASN A 288 -7.59 13.72 -27.68
CA ASN A 288 -7.09 14.99 -27.15
C ASN A 288 -5.82 15.51 -27.86
N LEU A 289 -5.18 14.71 -28.74
CA LEU A 289 -4.10 15.16 -29.61
C LEU A 289 -4.59 15.75 -30.95
N GLU A 290 -5.90 15.98 -31.10
CA GLU A 290 -6.48 16.68 -32.26
C GLU A 290 -5.78 18.02 -32.55
N GLU A 291 -5.29 18.71 -31.51
CA GLU A 291 -4.58 19.99 -31.65
C GLU A 291 -3.32 19.91 -32.52
N PHE A 292 -2.69 18.73 -32.64
CA PHE A 292 -1.43 18.59 -33.38
C PHE A 292 -1.61 18.08 -34.82
N GLY A 293 -2.83 17.80 -35.29
CA GLY A 293 -3.08 17.34 -36.68
C GLY A 293 -2.53 15.95 -37.03
N PHE A 294 -1.79 15.28 -36.14
CA PHE A 294 -1.26 13.94 -36.33
C PHE A 294 -2.28 12.82 -36.08
N TYR A 295 -3.43 13.12 -35.48
CA TYR A 295 -4.46 12.12 -35.15
C TYR A 295 -4.87 11.24 -36.35
N ARG A 296 -5.05 11.84 -37.54
CA ARG A 296 -5.36 11.09 -38.76
C ARG A 296 -4.22 10.12 -39.13
N TRP A 297 -2.97 10.55 -39.01
CA TRP A 297 -1.81 9.69 -39.25
C TRP A 297 -1.76 8.51 -38.30
N PHE A 298 -2.08 8.70 -37.01
CA PHE A 298 -2.13 7.60 -36.05
C PHE A 298 -3.21 6.57 -36.37
N ILE A 299 -4.40 7.00 -36.86
CA ILE A 299 -5.43 6.07 -37.34
C ILE A 299 -4.91 5.24 -38.52
N PHE A 300 -4.29 5.89 -39.52
CA PHE A 300 -3.76 5.20 -40.70
C PHE A 300 -2.60 4.27 -40.39
N LEU A 301 -1.71 4.67 -39.48
CA LEU A 301 -0.55 3.88 -39.07
C LEU A 301 -0.89 2.82 -38.01
N GLY A 302 -2.07 2.88 -37.40
CA GLY A 302 -2.50 1.98 -36.32
C GLY A 302 -2.27 0.50 -36.62
N PRO A 303 -2.72 -0.05 -37.78
CA PRO A 303 -2.46 -1.44 -38.13
C PRO A 303 -0.98 -1.81 -38.27
N ILE A 304 -0.16 -0.87 -38.75
CA ILE A 304 1.30 -1.03 -38.89
C ILE A 304 1.97 -0.99 -37.51
N ALA A 305 1.50 -0.12 -36.63
CA ALA A 305 2.12 0.09 -35.33
C ALA A 305 1.65 -0.95 -34.30
N LYS A 306 0.43 -1.51 -34.41
CA LYS A 306 -0.13 -2.47 -33.45
C LYS A 306 0.79 -3.67 -33.13
N PRO A 307 1.41 -4.38 -34.10
CA PRO A 307 2.38 -5.42 -33.77
C PRO A 307 3.54 -4.93 -32.90
N TYR A 308 4.03 -3.69 -33.13
CA TYR A 308 5.11 -3.10 -32.36
C TYR A 308 4.70 -2.91 -30.90
N TYR A 309 3.55 -2.27 -30.62
CA TYR A 309 3.08 -2.06 -29.25
C TYR A 309 2.84 -3.36 -28.50
N ARG A 310 2.30 -4.37 -29.17
CA ARG A 310 2.12 -5.71 -28.57
C ARG A 310 3.45 -6.33 -28.17
N LEU A 311 4.46 -6.25 -29.03
CA LEU A 311 5.81 -6.72 -28.69
C LEU A 311 6.43 -5.90 -27.56
N VAL A 312 6.26 -4.58 -27.56
CA VAL A 312 6.69 -3.70 -26.46
C VAL A 312 6.03 -4.10 -25.13
N ALA A 313 4.73 -4.40 -25.14
CA ALA A 313 4.00 -4.85 -23.97
C ALA A 313 4.60 -6.15 -23.41
N VAL A 314 4.87 -7.12 -24.30
CA VAL A 314 5.52 -8.39 -23.95
C VAL A 314 6.92 -8.16 -23.36
N ASP A 315 7.76 -7.37 -24.01
CA ASP A 315 9.14 -7.09 -23.57
C ASP A 315 9.15 -6.40 -22.20
N ASN A 316 8.33 -5.36 -22.01
CA ASN A 316 8.20 -4.67 -20.72
C ASN A 316 7.70 -5.62 -19.62
N PHE A 317 6.70 -6.47 -19.90
CA PHE A 317 6.20 -7.44 -18.92
C PHE A 317 7.28 -8.45 -18.53
N GLN A 318 8.02 -9.00 -19.48
CA GLN A 318 9.08 -9.97 -19.24
C GLN A 318 10.23 -9.37 -18.42
N VAL A 319 10.69 -8.17 -18.79
CA VAL A 319 11.73 -7.42 -18.06
C VAL A 319 11.27 -7.12 -16.63
N ALA A 320 10.03 -6.67 -16.46
CA ALA A 320 9.45 -6.41 -15.15
C ALA A 320 9.37 -7.66 -14.27
N LYS A 321 8.94 -8.80 -14.82
CA LYS A 321 8.90 -10.10 -14.12
C LYS A 321 10.29 -10.59 -13.74
N GLN A 322 11.28 -10.44 -14.61
CA GLN A 322 12.68 -10.77 -14.29
C GLN A 322 13.21 -9.93 -13.14
N ALA A 323 12.96 -8.61 -13.19
CA ALA A 323 13.36 -7.69 -12.14
C ALA A 323 12.67 -8.01 -10.80
N LEU A 324 11.37 -8.36 -10.81
CA LEU A 324 10.63 -8.81 -9.64
C LEU A 324 11.18 -10.12 -9.07
N SER A 325 11.55 -11.08 -9.92
CA SER A 325 12.18 -12.35 -9.49
C SER A 325 13.54 -12.14 -8.85
N LYS A 326 14.35 -11.20 -9.38
CA LYS A 326 15.61 -10.79 -8.74
C LYS A 326 15.35 -10.14 -7.39
N LYS A 327 14.39 -9.20 -7.31
CA LYS A 327 14.00 -8.53 -6.07
C LYS A 327 13.56 -9.53 -4.99
N GLN A 328 12.76 -10.54 -5.37
CA GLN A 328 12.32 -11.60 -4.46
C GLN A 328 13.47 -12.29 -3.72
N LYS A 329 14.58 -12.53 -4.43
CA LYS A 329 15.77 -13.22 -3.90
C LYS A 329 16.73 -12.31 -3.13
N GLN A 330 16.55 -10.99 -3.18
CA GLN A 330 17.43 -10.05 -2.48
C GLN A 330 17.20 -10.11 -0.97
N ASN A 331 18.31 -10.19 -0.22
CA ASN A 331 18.31 -9.99 1.22
C ASN A 331 18.18 -8.49 1.52
N ILE A 332 17.24 -8.09 2.39
CA ILE A 332 16.98 -6.69 2.70
C ILE A 332 18.10 -6.06 3.54
N CYS A 333 18.85 -6.91 4.23
CA CYS A 333 19.80 -6.55 5.26
C CYS A 333 21.23 -6.47 4.70
N SER A 334 21.43 -6.95 3.46
CA SER A 334 22.67 -6.70 2.73
C SER A 334 22.69 -5.26 2.20
N SER A 335 23.85 -4.61 2.30
CA SER A 335 24.12 -3.26 1.82
C SER A 335 23.90 -3.09 0.31
N ASP A 336 24.04 -4.18 -0.47
CA ASP A 336 23.75 -4.18 -1.90
C ASP A 336 22.24 -4.31 -2.16
N VAL A 337 21.50 -3.21 -1.95
CA VAL A 337 20.28 -3.00 -2.74
C VAL A 337 20.75 -2.67 -4.15
N ALA A 338 21.32 -3.66 -4.84
CA ALA A 338 21.78 -3.50 -6.21
C ALA A 338 20.60 -2.97 -7.02
N VAL A 339 20.76 -1.77 -7.56
CA VAL A 339 19.80 -1.18 -8.47
C VAL A 339 19.61 -2.21 -9.59
N ILE A 340 18.40 -2.72 -9.71
CA ILE A 340 18.08 -3.74 -10.71
C ILE A 340 17.98 -3.01 -12.04
N TYR A 341 19.10 -2.87 -12.74
CA TYR A 341 19.15 -2.31 -14.09
C TYR A 341 18.75 -3.38 -15.11
N ASP A 342 17.49 -3.79 -15.08
CA ASP A 342 16.92 -4.57 -16.17
C ASP A 342 16.36 -3.58 -17.18
N THR A 343 17.08 -3.41 -18.29
CA THR A 343 16.66 -2.53 -19.37
C THR A 343 15.84 -3.30 -20.37
N SER A 344 14.77 -2.67 -20.87
CA SER A 344 14.03 -3.16 -22.02
C SER A 344 14.94 -3.41 -23.22
N SER A 345 14.50 -4.26 -24.14
CA SER A 345 15.25 -4.54 -25.35
C SER A 345 15.55 -3.24 -26.11
N TRP A 346 16.71 -3.15 -26.77
CA TRP A 346 17.16 -1.93 -27.46
C TRP A 346 16.18 -1.35 -28.49
N TRP A 347 15.27 -2.17 -29.03
CA TRP A 347 14.24 -1.77 -30.00
C TRP A 347 12.97 -1.21 -29.34
N ASN A 348 12.81 -1.42 -28.04
CA ASN A 348 11.70 -0.93 -27.24
C ASN A 348 12.00 0.50 -26.80
N ILE A 349 11.43 1.46 -27.51
CA ILE A 349 11.63 2.90 -27.25
C ILE A 349 10.67 3.44 -26.18
N MET A 350 9.71 2.63 -25.73
CA MET A 350 8.74 2.98 -24.70
C MET A 350 9.17 2.36 -23.39
N ASP A 351 10.13 3.02 -22.76
CA ASP A 351 10.53 2.70 -21.40
C ASP A 351 9.40 3.11 -20.44
N PHE A 352 8.85 2.13 -19.73
CA PHE A 352 7.85 2.36 -18.70
C PHE A 352 8.54 2.33 -17.33
N PRO A 353 8.01 3.05 -16.32
CA PRO A 353 8.66 3.18 -15.02
C PRO A 353 8.55 1.90 -14.16
N ILE A 354 9.00 0.74 -14.67
CA ILE A 354 9.06 -0.56 -14.00
C ILE A 354 9.77 -0.42 -12.65
N LEU A 355 10.85 0.36 -12.60
CA LEU A 355 11.64 0.59 -11.40
C LEU A 355 10.87 1.31 -10.30
N ALA A 356 9.92 2.19 -10.63
CA ALA A 356 9.16 2.93 -9.63
C ALA A 356 8.29 2.01 -8.76
N PHE A 357 7.73 0.96 -9.35
CA PHE A 357 6.93 -0.05 -8.65
C PHE A 357 7.81 -0.98 -7.82
N ILE A 358 8.91 -1.48 -8.40
CA ILE A 358 9.84 -2.37 -7.70
C ILE A 358 10.46 -1.67 -6.49
N ASN A 359 10.77 -0.38 -6.59
CA ASN A 359 11.32 0.39 -5.49
C ASN A 359 10.34 0.55 -4.31
N GLN A 360 9.04 0.30 -4.48
CA GLN A 360 8.10 0.29 -3.35
C GLN A 360 8.38 -0.87 -2.36
N THR A 361 9.08 -1.93 -2.79
CA THR A 361 9.39 -3.10 -1.94
C THR A 361 10.25 -2.78 -0.72
N SER A 362 11.06 -1.71 -0.79
CA SER A 362 11.81 -1.26 0.38
C SER A 362 10.89 -0.88 1.55
N LYS A 363 9.70 -0.32 1.27
CA LYS A 363 8.72 0.05 2.31
C LYS A 363 8.24 -1.17 3.08
N THR A 364 7.99 -2.30 2.42
CA THR A 364 7.60 -3.55 3.10
C THR A 364 8.75 -4.15 3.87
N ASP A 365 9.96 -4.08 3.33
CA ASP A 365 11.16 -4.61 3.98
C ASP A 365 11.40 -3.89 5.31
N TYR A 366 11.27 -2.56 5.32
CA TYR A 366 11.37 -1.75 6.54
C TYR A 366 10.25 -2.05 7.52
N ALA A 367 9.01 -2.18 7.02
CA ALA A 367 7.86 -2.50 7.85
C ALA A 367 8.00 -3.87 8.53
N MET A 368 8.54 -4.88 7.84
CA MET A 368 8.77 -6.21 8.42
C MET A 368 9.78 -6.15 9.58
N LEU A 369 10.87 -5.37 9.45
CA LEU A 369 11.82 -5.16 10.55
C LEU A 369 11.21 -4.39 11.71
N GLU A 370 10.37 -3.39 11.43
CA GLU A 370 9.65 -2.66 12.47
C GLU A 370 8.63 -3.54 13.21
N LEU A 371 7.98 -4.47 12.52
CA LEU A 371 7.09 -5.45 13.14
C LEU A 371 7.86 -6.39 14.06
N GLU A 372 9.01 -6.90 13.61
CA GLU A 372 9.87 -7.75 14.43
C GLU A 372 10.37 -7.01 15.67
N LEU A 373 10.89 -5.78 15.51
CA LEU A 373 11.27 -4.93 16.64
C LEU A 373 10.10 -4.78 17.64
N THR A 374 8.91 -4.50 17.14
CA THR A 374 7.71 -4.32 17.99
C THR A 374 7.37 -5.60 18.72
N GLN A 375 7.44 -6.76 18.07
CA GLN A 375 7.27 -8.05 18.73
C GLN A 375 8.27 -8.22 19.88
N LYS A 376 9.56 -7.92 19.65
CA LYS A 376 10.60 -8.03 20.70
C LYS A 376 10.35 -7.07 21.85
N ILE A 377 9.93 -5.82 21.57
CA ILE A 377 9.54 -4.86 22.60
C ILE A 377 8.39 -5.41 23.45
N LEU A 378 7.33 -5.94 22.82
CA LEU A 378 6.21 -6.54 23.56
C LEU A 378 6.63 -7.73 24.42
N GLN A 379 7.56 -8.56 23.94
CA GLN A 379 8.12 -9.68 24.69
C GLN A 379 8.92 -9.19 25.91
N ILE A 380 9.74 -8.15 25.74
CA ILE A 380 10.51 -7.52 26.83
C ILE A 380 9.56 -6.95 27.88
N LYS A 381 8.54 -6.19 27.46
CA LYS A 381 7.54 -5.61 28.37
C LYS A 381 6.79 -6.68 29.16
N GLU A 382 6.41 -7.78 28.52
CA GLU A 382 5.74 -8.89 29.20
C GLU A 382 6.64 -9.52 30.28
N LEU A 383 7.93 -9.73 29.98
CA LEU A 383 8.89 -10.23 30.97
C LEU A 383 9.07 -9.23 32.11
N ALA A 384 9.20 -7.94 31.79
CA ALA A 384 9.38 -6.88 32.77
C ALA A 384 8.18 -6.76 33.73
N ALA A 385 6.96 -6.83 33.22
CA ALA A 385 5.74 -6.83 34.03
C ALA A 385 5.66 -8.06 34.96
N LYS A 386 6.14 -9.23 34.51
CA LYS A 386 6.20 -10.45 35.34
C LYS A 386 7.27 -10.38 36.43
N GLU A 387 8.42 -9.79 36.14
CA GLU A 387 9.57 -9.72 37.04
C GLU A 387 9.55 -8.49 37.97
N GLY A 388 8.78 -7.46 37.62
CA GLY A 388 8.77 -6.16 38.31
C GLY A 388 10.05 -5.33 38.08
N LYS A 389 10.89 -5.73 37.12
CA LYS A 389 12.13 -5.07 36.70
C LYS A 389 12.45 -5.43 35.25
N TRP A 390 13.31 -4.67 34.57
CA TRP A 390 13.78 -5.07 33.25
C TRP A 390 14.54 -6.40 33.34
N PRO A 391 14.27 -7.36 32.44
CA PRO A 391 14.91 -8.66 32.49
C PRO A 391 16.41 -8.54 32.20
N GLU A 392 17.23 -9.37 32.84
CA GLU A 392 18.69 -9.39 32.61
C GLU A 392 19.05 -9.97 31.23
N SER A 393 18.18 -10.81 30.67
CA SER A 393 18.34 -11.37 29.32
C SER A 393 16.98 -11.64 28.67
N VAL A 394 16.94 -11.59 27.34
CA VAL A 394 15.72 -11.81 26.56
C VAL A 394 15.99 -12.96 25.59
N PRO A 395 15.16 -14.02 25.58
CA PRO A 395 15.35 -15.14 24.67
C PRO A 395 14.96 -14.78 23.23
N ASN A 396 15.53 -15.49 22.26
CA ASN A 396 15.18 -15.42 20.83
C ASN A 396 15.35 -14.03 20.20
N LEU A 397 16.51 -13.40 20.43
CA LEU A 397 16.85 -12.11 19.83
C LEU A 397 17.38 -12.21 18.39
N GLU A 398 17.55 -13.41 17.83
CA GLU A 398 17.89 -13.58 16.42
C GLU A 398 16.78 -13.02 15.51
N SER A 399 17.17 -12.39 14.40
CA SER A 399 16.23 -11.86 13.42
C SER A 399 15.77 -12.97 12.46
N SER A 400 14.46 -13.14 12.39
CA SER A 400 13.79 -13.99 11.41
C SER A 400 13.67 -13.32 10.04
N ILE A 401 13.71 -11.98 9.99
CA ILE A 401 13.64 -11.19 8.76
C ILE A 401 15.02 -11.09 8.09
N CYS A 402 16.08 -11.00 8.91
CA CYS A 402 17.46 -10.85 8.49
C CYS A 402 18.33 -12.02 8.98
N PRO A 403 18.44 -13.13 8.21
CA PRO A 403 19.24 -14.27 8.62
C PRO A 403 20.70 -13.88 8.91
N GLY A 404 21.18 -14.23 10.10
CA GLY A 404 22.54 -13.91 10.58
C GLY A 404 22.65 -12.61 11.37
N GLU A 405 21.59 -11.78 11.39
CA GLU A 405 21.50 -10.58 12.21
C GLU A 405 20.66 -10.83 13.47
N LYS A 406 20.81 -9.96 14.48
CA LYS A 406 20.13 -10.08 15.76
C LYS A 406 19.74 -8.72 16.34
N TRP A 407 18.90 -8.77 17.36
CA TRP A 407 18.54 -7.63 18.19
C TRP A 407 19.49 -7.58 19.40
N ILE A 408 20.07 -6.42 19.66
CA ILE A 408 20.98 -6.17 20.78
C ILE A 408 20.16 -5.56 21.90
N TYR A 409 19.99 -6.30 23.00
CA TYR A 409 19.28 -5.84 24.19
C TYR A 409 20.27 -5.56 25.33
N GLN A 410 20.10 -4.43 26.03
CA GLN A 410 20.93 -4.03 27.15
C GLN A 410 20.10 -3.25 28.19
N VAL A 411 20.50 -3.30 29.46
CA VAL A 411 19.96 -2.45 30.53
C VAL A 411 21.11 -1.62 31.10
N SER A 412 21.00 -0.30 31.07
CA SER A 412 22.01 0.61 31.59
C SER A 412 21.92 0.77 33.12
N PRO A 413 22.97 1.31 33.79
CA PRO A 413 23.00 1.45 35.24
C PRO A 413 21.90 2.34 35.85
N ASP A 414 21.29 3.21 35.05
CA ASP A 414 20.12 4.02 35.40
C ASP A 414 18.79 3.27 35.26
N ASN A 415 18.83 1.96 35.01
CA ASN A 415 17.68 1.09 34.79
C ASN A 415 16.87 1.44 33.53
N THR A 416 17.51 2.03 32.52
CA THR A 416 16.92 2.19 31.18
C THR A 416 17.23 0.96 30.34
N MET A 417 16.20 0.30 29.80
CA MET A 417 16.38 -0.74 28.79
C MET A 417 16.62 -0.11 27.42
N SER A 418 17.42 -0.76 26.58
CA SER A 418 17.53 -0.46 25.15
C SER A 418 17.51 -1.73 24.31
N ILE A 419 16.90 -1.65 23.13
CA ILE A 419 16.96 -2.67 22.09
C ILE A 419 17.25 -2.02 20.74
N SER A 420 18.21 -2.56 20.01
CA SER A 420 18.61 -2.05 18.69
C SER A 420 18.91 -3.17 17.71
N PHE A 421 18.79 -2.90 16.42
CA PHE A 421 19.16 -3.86 15.39
C PHE A 421 20.70 -3.92 15.22
N SER A 422 21.28 -5.12 15.11
CA SER A 422 22.74 -5.29 14.99
C SER A 422 23.30 -4.73 13.69
N ALA A 423 22.58 -4.89 12.59
CA ALA A 423 23.02 -4.42 11.28
C ALA A 423 22.81 -2.90 11.14
N GLN A 424 23.71 -2.26 10.41
CA GLN A 424 23.63 -0.83 10.06
C GLN A 424 23.73 -0.67 8.53
N PRO A 425 22.74 -1.14 7.76
CA PRO A 425 22.78 -1.02 6.31
C PRO A 425 22.63 0.45 5.90
N GLU A 426 23.22 0.83 4.76
CA GLU A 426 23.24 2.22 4.26
C GLU A 426 21.84 2.83 4.14
N TRP A 427 20.87 2.05 3.66
CA TRP A 427 19.48 2.48 3.55
C TRP A 427 18.85 2.88 4.90
N LEU A 428 19.32 2.32 6.02
CA LEU A 428 18.78 2.65 7.34
C LEU A 428 19.21 4.06 7.73
N GLN A 429 20.44 4.44 7.40
CA GLN A 429 20.95 5.79 7.61
C GLN A 429 20.17 6.80 6.76
N GLU A 430 20.05 6.54 5.45
CA GLU A 430 19.25 7.38 4.54
C GLU A 430 17.80 7.52 5.02
N ARG A 431 17.20 6.43 5.49
CA ARG A 431 15.85 6.42 6.04
C ARG A 431 15.74 7.35 7.24
N ILE A 432 16.68 7.30 8.18
CA ILE A 432 16.68 8.14 9.38
C ILE A 432 16.85 9.62 9.00
N GLU A 433 17.75 9.92 8.06
CA GLU A 433 17.96 11.28 7.55
C GLU A 433 16.71 11.86 6.89
N ASN A 434 15.90 11.00 6.27
CA ASN A 434 14.61 11.37 5.67
C ASN A 434 13.42 11.28 6.65
N GLY A 435 13.67 11.31 7.97
CA GLY A 435 12.61 11.33 9.01
C GLY A 435 11.96 9.97 9.27
N GLY A 436 12.55 8.87 8.79
CA GLY A 436 12.15 7.52 9.16
C GLY A 436 12.57 7.18 10.59
N ARG A 437 11.83 6.26 11.21
CA ARG A 437 12.12 5.83 12.58
C ARG A 437 13.39 4.97 12.64
N PRO A 438 14.23 5.13 13.67
CA PRO A 438 15.34 4.23 13.88
C PRO A 438 14.82 2.82 14.22
N LEU A 439 15.65 1.80 13.98
CA LEU A 439 15.40 0.44 14.48
C LEU A 439 15.93 0.30 15.91
N THR A 440 15.54 1.25 16.77
CA THR A 440 15.93 1.32 18.18
C THR A 440 14.74 1.70 19.06
N TYR A 441 14.74 1.19 20.28
CA TYR A 441 13.76 1.52 21.31
C TYR A 441 14.43 1.54 22.68
N SER A 442 14.01 2.44 23.56
CA SER A 442 14.54 2.59 24.91
C SER A 442 13.49 3.09 25.88
N ASP A 443 13.40 2.48 27.05
CA ASP A 443 12.48 2.92 28.10
C ASP A 443 13.08 2.74 29.50
N SER A 444 12.72 3.65 30.39
CA SER A 444 13.07 3.61 31.82
C SER A 444 11.90 3.20 32.70
N THR A 445 10.68 3.18 32.15
CA THR A 445 9.44 2.90 32.87
C THR A 445 9.12 1.41 32.81
N ILE A 446 9.11 0.75 33.96
CA ILE A 446 8.65 -0.65 34.04
C ILE A 446 7.14 -0.69 33.71
N PRO A 447 6.70 -1.53 32.77
CA PRO A 447 5.27 -1.69 32.48
C PRO A 447 4.51 -2.27 33.68
N ASP A 448 3.30 -1.76 33.91
CA ASP A 448 2.38 -2.22 34.96
C ASP A 448 1.75 -3.60 34.70
#